data_AF-A0A836UC64-F1
#
_entry.id   AF-A0A836UC64-F1
#
_cell.length_a   1.000
_cell.length_b   1.000
_cell.length_c   1.000
_cell.angle_alpha   90.00
_cell.angle_beta   90.00
_cell.angle_gamma   90.00
#
_symmetry.space_group_name_H-M   'P 1'
#
loop_
_entity.id
_entity.type
_entity.pdbx_description
1 polymer ?
#
loop_
_entity_poly.entity_id
_entity_poly.type
_entity_poly.pdbx_seq_one_letter_code
_entity_poly.pdbx_strand_id
1 'polypeptide(L)'
;MPKKPHLVKPDCFNDVQEIADRFCSGEVVAVDLVGCEHELVRRVIDFSSGVCYTGGGALRKAGHRRYLLLPPGNVNDPDGGPDNSPWDPDEGPDEDPDRSPLGPGGPPPVASAAVELPVADWIFTDAVSTTEVT
;
A
#
# COMPACT_ATOMS: atom_id res chain seq x y z
N MET A 1 -11.53 -7.63 17.02
CA MET A 1 -10.19 -8.24 16.84
C MET A 1 -9.75 -8.01 15.41
N PRO A 2 -8.55 -7.50 15.13
CA PRO A 2 -8.06 -7.39 13.75
C PRO A 2 -7.98 -8.80 13.15
N LYS A 3 -8.58 -8.99 11.97
CA LYS A 3 -8.53 -10.28 11.24
C LYS A 3 -7.16 -10.42 10.59
N LYS A 4 -6.58 -11.63 10.65
CA LYS A 4 -5.35 -11.96 9.92
C LYS A 4 -5.61 -11.79 8.42
N PRO A 5 -4.70 -11.15 7.66
CA PRO A 5 -4.88 -10.97 6.23
C PRO A 5 -4.82 -12.30 5.49
N HIS A 6 -5.53 -12.36 4.38
CA HIS A 6 -5.52 -13.51 3.48
C HIS A 6 -4.23 -13.52 2.68
N LEU A 7 -3.40 -14.55 2.86
CA LEU A 7 -2.11 -14.66 2.18
C LEU A 7 -2.26 -15.37 0.84
N VAL A 8 -1.77 -14.74 -0.22
CA VAL A 8 -1.68 -15.29 -1.59
C VAL A 8 -0.21 -15.36 -1.99
N LYS A 9 0.20 -16.51 -2.55
CA LYS A 9 1.53 -16.76 -3.14
C LYS A 9 1.34 -17.09 -4.63
N PRO A 10 1.37 -16.10 -5.54
CA PRO A 10 1.13 -16.34 -6.95
C PRO A 10 2.22 -17.17 -7.61
N ASP A 11 1.83 -18.26 -8.27
CA ASP A 11 2.68 -19.04 -9.16
C ASP A 11 2.49 -18.62 -10.62
N CYS A 12 1.34 -18.03 -10.95
CA CYS A 12 1.02 -17.54 -12.28
C CYS A 12 0.17 -16.26 -12.25
N PHE A 13 -0.01 -15.61 -13.40
CA PHE A 13 -0.80 -14.38 -13.47
C PHE A 13 -2.29 -14.60 -13.19
N ASN A 14 -2.83 -15.81 -13.35
CA ASN A 14 -4.26 -16.05 -13.11
C ASN A 14 -4.64 -15.97 -11.63
N ASP A 15 -3.67 -16.13 -10.72
CA ASP A 15 -3.90 -16.07 -9.26
C ASP A 15 -4.33 -14.67 -8.79
N VAL A 16 -4.18 -13.65 -9.65
CA VAL A 16 -4.67 -12.29 -9.38
C VAL A 16 -6.21 -12.22 -9.24
N GLN A 17 -6.95 -13.19 -9.78
CA GLN A 17 -8.40 -13.27 -9.59
C GLN A 17 -8.74 -13.47 -8.10
N GLU A 18 -8.03 -14.38 -7.41
CA GLU A 18 -8.22 -14.57 -5.97
C GLU A 18 -7.90 -13.31 -5.18
N ILE A 19 -6.83 -12.59 -5.56
CA ILE A 19 -6.46 -11.32 -4.95
C ILE A 19 -7.61 -10.31 -5.07
N ALA A 20 -8.21 -10.18 -6.26
CA ALA A 20 -9.33 -9.27 -6.50
C ALA A 20 -10.59 -9.67 -5.73
N ASP A 21 -10.98 -10.94 -5.79
CA ASP A 21 -12.22 -11.43 -5.16
C ASP A 21 -12.19 -11.23 -3.64
N ARG A 22 -11.04 -11.54 -3.02
CA ARG A 22 -10.82 -11.35 -1.57
C ARG A 22 -10.85 -9.87 -1.19
N PHE A 23 -10.16 -9.03 -1.95
CA PHE A 23 -10.15 -7.59 -1.74
C PHE A 23 -11.56 -6.99 -1.85
N CYS A 24 -12.31 -7.35 -2.91
CA CYS A 24 -13.68 -6.90 -3.13
C CYS A 24 -14.65 -7.41 -2.05
N SER A 25 -14.32 -8.52 -1.39
CA SER A 25 -15.06 -9.04 -0.22
C SER A 25 -14.74 -8.28 1.08
N GLY A 26 -13.88 -7.25 1.03
CA GLY A 26 -13.47 -6.45 2.17
C GLY A 26 -12.36 -7.08 3.02
N GLU A 27 -11.69 -8.12 2.52
CA GLU A 27 -10.58 -8.77 3.23
C GLU A 27 -9.24 -8.08 2.91
N VAL A 28 -8.40 -7.87 3.93
CA VAL A 28 -7.00 -7.48 3.69
C VAL A 28 -6.28 -8.64 3.04
N VAL A 29 -5.57 -8.38 1.92
CA VAL A 29 -4.84 -9.42 1.18
C VAL A 29 -3.35 -9.17 1.28
N ALA A 30 -2.59 -10.17 1.75
CA ALA A 30 -1.15 -10.19 1.71
C ALA A 30 -0.68 -10.96 0.48
N VAL A 31 0.21 -10.37 -0.31
CA VAL A 31 0.74 -10.95 -1.54
C VAL A 31 2.24 -11.15 -1.37
N ASP A 32 2.70 -12.39 -1.41
CA ASP A 32 4.11 -12.76 -1.36
C ASP A 32 4.59 -13.19 -2.75
N LEU A 33 5.49 -12.39 -3.32
CA LEU A 33 6.07 -12.56 -4.64
C LEU A 33 7.56 -12.96 -4.57
N VAL A 34 8.01 -13.42 -3.40
CA VAL A 34 9.36 -13.97 -3.25
C VAL A 34 9.50 -15.22 -4.10
N GLY A 35 10.53 -15.26 -4.96
CA GLY A 35 10.77 -16.38 -5.89
C GLY A 35 10.10 -16.23 -7.25
N CYS A 36 9.11 -15.33 -7.40
CA CYS A 36 8.47 -15.09 -8.70
C CYS A 36 9.41 -14.39 -9.69
N GLU A 37 9.27 -14.70 -10.96
CA GLU A 37 10.00 -14.03 -12.05
C GLU A 37 9.61 -12.55 -12.17
N HIS A 38 10.51 -11.74 -12.70
CA HIS A 38 10.34 -10.29 -12.78
C HIS A 38 9.08 -9.87 -13.56
N GLU A 39 8.75 -10.57 -14.65
CA GLU A 39 7.55 -10.30 -15.43
C GLU A 39 6.29 -10.54 -14.60
N LEU A 40 6.20 -11.67 -13.90
CA LEU A 40 5.06 -12.01 -13.06
C LEU A 40 4.89 -10.97 -11.93
N VAL A 41 5.97 -10.61 -11.25
CA VAL A 41 5.93 -9.58 -10.19
C VAL A 41 5.34 -8.28 -10.71
N ARG A 42 5.86 -7.76 -11.82
CA ARG A 42 5.36 -6.51 -12.41
C ARG A 42 3.87 -6.61 -12.74
N ARG A 43 3.45 -7.71 -13.38
CA ARG A 43 2.05 -7.90 -13.79
C ARG A 43 1.10 -7.99 -12.60
N VAL A 44 1.46 -8.73 -11.55
CA VAL A 44 0.63 -8.85 -10.34
C VAL A 44 0.48 -7.49 -9.64
N ILE A 45 1.54 -6.70 -9.57
CA ILE A 45 1.49 -5.36 -8.96
C ILE A 45 0.68 -4.37 -9.79
N ASP A 46 0.87 -4.35 -11.11
CA ASP A 46 0.07 -3.52 -12.03
C ASP A 46 -1.42 -3.85 -11.87
N PHE A 47 -1.80 -5.13 -11.88
CA PHE A 47 -3.18 -5.56 -11.67
C PHE A 47 -3.71 -5.14 -10.28
N SER A 48 -2.94 -5.41 -9.22
CA SER A 48 -3.34 -5.13 -7.83
C SER A 48 -3.55 -3.64 -7.59
N SER A 49 -2.70 -2.79 -8.18
CA SER A 49 -2.88 -1.33 -8.12
C SER A 49 -4.14 -0.87 -8.84
N GLY A 50 -4.47 -1.49 -9.98
CA GLY A 50 -5.74 -1.25 -10.68
C GLY A 50 -6.97 -1.63 -9.86
N VAL A 51 -6.94 -2.78 -9.18
CA VAL A 51 -8.01 -3.22 -8.27
C VAL A 51 -8.18 -2.25 -7.11
N CYS A 52 -7.08 -1.80 -6.49
CA CYS A 52 -7.14 -0.84 -5.40
C CYS A 52 -7.70 0.51 -5.87
N TYR A 53 -7.28 0.99 -7.05
CA TYR A 53 -7.75 2.25 -7.63
C TYR A 53 -9.26 2.23 -7.89
N THR A 54 -9.79 1.15 -8.47
CA THR A 54 -11.23 1.04 -8.76
C THR A 54 -12.06 0.75 -7.51
N GLY A 55 -11.51 0.02 -6.54
CA GLY A 55 -12.20 -0.34 -5.30
C GLY A 55 -12.01 0.64 -4.14
N GLY A 56 -11.29 1.76 -4.34
CA GLY A 56 -11.08 2.78 -3.31
C GLY A 56 -10.20 2.34 -2.13
N GLY A 57 -9.36 1.32 -2.33
CA GLY A 57 -8.40 0.84 -1.34
C GLY A 57 -6.97 1.28 -1.61
N ALA A 58 -6.03 0.73 -0.85
CA ALA A 58 -4.61 1.07 -0.97
C ALA A 58 -3.73 -0.18 -1.14
N LEU A 59 -2.74 -0.09 -2.02
CA LEU A 59 -1.66 -1.07 -2.15
C LEU A 59 -0.43 -0.56 -1.40
N ARG A 60 0.04 -1.33 -0.41
CA ARG A 60 1.22 -0.99 0.41
C ARG A 60 2.31 -2.04 0.26
N LYS A 61 3.56 -1.60 0.13
CA LYS A 61 4.72 -2.50 0.19
C LYS A 61 5.01 -2.83 1.65
N ALA A 62 5.05 -4.11 1.98
CA ALA A 62 5.32 -4.62 3.33
C ALA A 62 6.74 -5.20 3.47
N GLY A 63 7.44 -5.43 2.37
CA GLY A 63 8.82 -5.93 2.41
C GLY A 63 9.39 -6.18 1.02
N HIS A 64 10.49 -6.92 0.96
CA HIS A 64 11.08 -7.32 -0.32
C HIS A 64 10.12 -8.28 -1.05
N ARG A 65 9.52 -7.79 -2.14
CA ARG A 65 8.52 -8.52 -2.96
C ARG A 65 7.29 -8.97 -2.15
N ARG A 66 6.95 -8.25 -1.09
CA ARG A 66 5.76 -8.51 -0.28
C ARG A 66 4.89 -7.27 -0.20
N TYR A 67 3.60 -7.45 -0.40
CA TYR A 67 2.64 -6.36 -0.56
C TYR A 67 1.36 -6.66 0.20
N LEU A 68 0.61 -5.60 0.53
CA LEU A 68 -0.68 -5.64 1.19
C LEU A 68 -1.69 -4.83 0.40
N LEU A 69 -2.84 -5.41 0.10
CA LEU A 69 -4.00 -4.71 -0.41
C LEU A 69 -4.96 -4.46 0.76
N LEU A 70 -5.28 -3.20 0.98
CA LEU A 70 -6.15 -2.71 2.03
C LEU A 70 -7.47 -2.22 1.41
N PRO A 71 -8.58 -2.97 1.50
CA PRO A 71 -9.89 -2.46 1.10
C PRO A 71 -10.31 -1.18 1.84
N PRO A 72 -11.22 -0.37 1.27
CA PRO A 72 -11.70 0.85 1.93
C PRO A 72 -12.29 0.56 3.32
N GLY A 73 -12.03 1.46 4.29
CA GLY A 73 -12.61 1.38 5.63
C GLY A 73 -11.95 0.38 6.60
N ASN A 74 -10.96 -0.40 6.17
CA ASN A 74 -10.08 -1.15 7.10
C ASN A 74 -8.83 -0.37 7.52
N VAL A 75 -8.76 0.88 7.09
CA VAL A 75 -7.77 1.86 7.47
C VAL A 75 -8.03 2.29 8.92
N ASN A 76 -7.44 1.57 9.86
CA ASN A 76 -6.95 2.24 11.07
C ASN A 76 -5.64 2.95 10.67
N ASP A 77 -5.72 4.04 9.91
CA ASP A 77 -4.62 5.00 9.79
C ASP A 77 -4.67 5.85 11.07
N PRO A 78 -3.68 5.78 11.97
CA PRO A 78 -3.61 6.67 13.13
C PRO A 78 -3.38 8.14 12.74
N ASP A 79 -3.02 8.41 11.48
CA ASP A 79 -2.75 9.74 10.91
C ASP A 79 -3.85 10.23 9.95
N GLY A 80 -4.98 9.53 9.84
CA GLY A 80 -6.09 9.87 8.94
C GLY A 80 -6.95 11.03 9.46
N GLY A 81 -6.48 12.26 9.31
CA GLY A 81 -7.32 13.46 9.38
C GLY A 81 -8.36 13.49 8.24
N PRO A 82 -9.57 14.05 8.45
CA PRO A 82 -10.61 14.10 7.43
C PRO A 82 -10.36 15.28 6.45
N ASP A 83 -9.42 15.17 5.52
CA ASP A 83 -9.24 16.21 4.49
C ASP A 83 -8.73 15.69 3.14
N ASN A 84 -9.28 14.60 2.63
CA ASN A 84 -9.23 14.40 1.18
C ASN A 84 -10.46 15.01 0.50
N SER A 85 -10.36 16.28 0.11
CA SER A 85 -11.13 16.84 -0.99
C SER A 85 -10.17 17.28 -2.10
N PRO A 86 -10.06 16.53 -3.20
CA PRO A 86 -9.11 16.80 -4.28
C PRO A 86 -9.31 18.08 -5.11
N TRP A 87 -10.42 18.81 -4.93
CA TRP A 87 -10.75 20.01 -5.71
C TRP A 87 -11.61 20.96 -4.86
N ASP A 88 -11.00 21.99 -4.28
CA ASP A 88 -11.74 23.17 -3.81
C ASP A 88 -11.57 24.27 -4.87
N PRO A 89 -12.55 24.49 -5.76
CA PRO A 89 -12.43 25.46 -6.85
C PRO A 89 -12.80 26.90 -6.44
N ASP A 90 -13.03 27.20 -5.16
CA ASP A 90 -13.66 28.45 -4.70
C ASP A 90 -12.74 29.43 -3.93
N GLU A 91 -11.42 29.34 -4.03
CA GLU A 91 -10.54 30.43 -3.56
C GLU A 91 -9.75 31.06 -4.71
N GLY A 92 -10.39 32.05 -5.33
CA GLY A 92 -9.67 33.21 -5.87
C GLY A 92 -10.45 34.48 -5.52
N PRO A 93 -9.87 35.69 -5.67
CA PRO A 93 -8.47 36.06 -5.73
C PRO A 93 -8.12 37.06 -4.61
N ASP A 94 -7.21 36.73 -3.70
CA ASP A 94 -6.57 37.74 -2.86
C ASP A 94 -5.42 38.38 -3.64
N GLU A 95 -5.78 39.36 -4.48
CA GLU A 95 -4.85 40.28 -5.13
C GLU A 95 -4.15 41.15 -4.07
N ASP A 96 -3.00 40.70 -3.56
CA ASP A 96 -2.07 41.56 -2.80
C ASP A 96 -0.91 42.02 -3.73
N PRO A 97 -0.95 43.26 -4.26
CA PRO A 97 0.05 43.75 -5.21
C PRO A 97 1.40 44.14 -4.57
N ASP A 98 1.59 43.96 -3.25
CA ASP A 98 2.78 44.44 -2.53
C ASP A 98 3.63 43.33 -1.85
N ARG A 99 3.34 42.04 -2.10
CA ARG A 99 4.24 40.96 -1.63
C ARG A 99 5.41 40.74 -2.58
N SER A 100 6.52 41.37 -2.18
CA SER A 100 7.88 41.29 -2.75
C SER A 100 8.32 39.89 -3.25
N PRO A 101 9.16 39.80 -4.30
CA PRO A 101 9.49 38.56 -5.00
C PRO A 101 10.41 37.61 -4.21
N LEU A 102 10.18 36.32 -4.43
CA LEU A 102 10.78 35.13 -3.81
C LEU A 102 12.32 35.18 -3.65
N GLY A 103 12.79 35.01 -2.41
CA GLY A 103 14.12 34.50 -2.07
C GLY A 103 14.09 32.98 -1.81
N PRO A 104 15.21 32.26 -1.94
CA PRO A 104 15.21 30.81 -2.10
C PRO A 104 14.98 30.11 -0.76
N GLY A 105 13.81 29.52 -0.58
CA GLY A 105 13.44 28.82 0.64
C GLY A 105 12.50 27.66 0.33
N GLY A 106 12.96 26.72 -0.50
CA GLY A 106 12.31 25.42 -0.52
C GLY A 106 12.33 24.83 0.90
N PRO A 107 11.25 24.22 1.39
CA PRO A 107 11.29 23.49 2.65
C PRO A 107 12.38 22.41 2.55
N PRO A 108 13.12 22.11 3.64
CA PRO A 108 14.11 21.05 3.63
C PRO A 108 13.45 19.74 3.18
N PRO A 109 14.18 18.81 2.54
CA PRO A 109 13.66 17.47 2.35
C PRO A 109 13.31 16.95 3.74
N VAL A 110 12.01 16.80 4.01
CA VAL A 110 11.57 16.03 5.16
C VAL A 110 12.12 14.63 4.90
N ALA A 111 13.19 14.30 5.62
CA ALA A 111 13.54 12.93 5.90
C ALA A 111 12.35 12.37 6.70
N SER A 112 11.30 11.97 5.97
CA SER A 112 10.27 11.14 6.51
C SER A 112 10.95 9.82 6.75
N ALA A 113 11.48 9.68 7.98
CA ALA A 113 11.80 8.40 8.55
C ALA A 113 10.52 7.58 8.41
N ALA A 114 10.48 6.75 7.36
CA ALA A 114 9.51 5.71 7.23
C ALA A 114 9.66 4.86 8.49
N VAL A 115 8.78 5.10 9.45
CA VAL A 115 8.49 4.11 10.49
C VAL A 115 7.94 2.93 9.72
N GLU A 116 8.83 1.99 9.40
CA GLU A 116 8.45 0.67 8.93
C GLU A 116 7.60 0.07 10.06
N LEU A 117 6.28 0.11 9.88
CA LEU A 117 5.37 -0.55 10.79
C LEU A 117 5.73 -2.05 10.77
N PRO A 118 5.88 -2.71 11.93
CA PRO A 118 6.18 -4.13 12.03
C PRO A 118 4.93 -5.00 11.71
N VAL A 119 4.15 -4.59 10.71
CA VAL A 119 3.04 -5.39 10.19
C VAL A 119 3.58 -6.60 9.41
N ALA A 120 4.75 -6.47 8.81
CA ALA A 120 5.35 -7.52 7.98
C ALA A 120 5.77 -8.77 8.78
N ASP A 121 6.27 -8.60 10.01
CA ASP A 121 6.87 -9.67 10.79
C ASP A 121 5.88 -10.71 11.32
N TRP A 122 4.59 -10.41 11.47
CA TRP A 122 3.60 -11.39 11.94
C TRP A 122 2.79 -12.03 10.80
N ILE A 123 2.75 -11.40 9.63
CA ILE A 123 1.97 -11.90 8.48
C ILE A 123 2.76 -12.96 7.70
N PHE A 124 4.07 -12.75 7.52
CA PHE A 124 4.92 -13.58 6.67
C PHE A 124 5.85 -14.53 7.42
N THR A 125 5.75 -14.58 8.75
CA THR A 125 6.53 -15.51 9.56
C THR A 125 5.73 -16.78 9.77
N ASP A 126 5.97 -17.77 8.91
CA ASP A 126 5.94 -19.17 9.31
C ASP A 126 6.85 -20.01 8.39
N ALA A 127 7.56 -20.96 9.01
CA ALA A 127 8.48 -21.97 8.45
C ALA A 127 9.94 -21.58 8.13
N VAL A 128 10.76 -21.42 9.17
CA VAL A 128 12.03 -22.18 9.22
C VAL A 128 11.77 -23.45 10.06
N SER A 129 11.21 -24.48 9.43
CA SER A 129 11.37 -25.83 9.97
C SER A 129 12.77 -26.28 9.61
N THR A 130 13.72 -26.06 10.52
CA THR A 130 14.98 -26.81 10.51
C THR A 130 14.61 -28.28 10.70
N THR A 131 14.64 -29.04 9.62
CA THR A 131 14.82 -30.48 9.67
C THR A 131 16.13 -30.76 10.39
N GLU A 132 16.07 -31.20 11.65
CA GLU A 132 17.20 -31.89 12.25
C GLU A 132 17.33 -33.26 11.56
N VAL A 133 18.45 -33.42 10.86
CA VAL A 133 18.97 -34.69 10.39
C VAL A 133 19.50 -35.45 11.60
N THR A 134 19.03 -36.66 11.84
CA THR A 134 19.79 -37.73 12.50
C THR A 134 19.36 -39.07 11.94
#